data_AF-A0AAJ0MCJ4-F1
#
_entry.id   AF-A0AAJ0MCJ4-F1
#
_cell.length_a   1.000
_cell.length_b   1.000
_cell.length_c   1.000
_cell.angle_alpha   90.00
_cell.angle_beta   90.00
_cell.angle_gamma   90.00
#
_symmetry.space_group_name_H-M   'P 1'
#
loop_
_entity.id
_entity.type
_entity.pdbx_description
1 polymer ?
#
loop_
_entity_poly.entity_id
_entity_poly.type
_entity_poly.pdbx_seq_one_letter_code
_entity_poly.pdbx_strand_id
1 'polypeptide(L)'
;MTDGDLEDAKIQLGVWVAAWFQRMRLLFPHYTTMPVPLLIARAGIWTVYYACEHENGISICGPVMIGDILTLASIYNLLASLKAIG
;
A
#
# COMPACT_ATOMS: atom_id res chain seq x y z
N MET A 1 -6.95 18.74 -7.66
CA MET A 1 -5.92 17.76 -7.26
C MET A 1 -5.33 17.20 -8.55
N THR A 2 -4.09 17.55 -8.86
CA THR A 2 -3.43 17.23 -10.13
C THR A 2 -2.77 15.85 -10.05
N ASP A 3 -2.17 15.40 -11.16
CA ASP A 3 -1.39 14.16 -11.19
C ASP A 3 -0.14 14.23 -10.29
N GLY A 4 0.44 15.44 -10.15
CA GLY A 4 1.58 15.69 -9.27
C GLY A 4 1.32 15.36 -7.80
N ASP A 5 0.09 15.62 -7.30
CA ASP A 5 -0.28 15.29 -5.91
C ASP A 5 -0.21 13.77 -5.64
N LEU A 6 -0.47 12.94 -6.66
CA LEU A 6 -0.40 11.49 -6.55
C LEU A 6 1.05 10.99 -6.62
N GLU A 7 1.88 11.64 -7.44
CA GLU A 7 3.30 11.32 -7.56
C GLU A 7 4.04 11.62 -6.25
N ASP A 8 3.79 12.79 -5.66
CA ASP A 8 4.32 13.16 -4.35
C ASP A 8 3.87 12.19 -3.24
N ALA A 9 2.59 11.78 -3.25
CA ALA A 9 2.07 10.79 -2.31
C ALA A 9 2.78 9.43 -2.46
N LYS A 10 3.07 8.98 -3.68
CA LYS A 10 3.81 7.74 -3.93
C LYS A 10 5.26 7.85 -3.47
N ILE A 11 5.91 8.99 -3.67
CA ILE A 11 7.27 9.24 -3.18
C ILE A 11 7.32 9.16 -1.65
N GLN A 12 6.40 9.85 -0.97
CA GLN A 12 6.29 9.79 0.49
C GLN A 12 6.04 8.36 0.98
N LEU A 13 5.19 7.60 0.29
CA LEU A 13 4.96 6.19 0.57
C LEU A 13 6.24 5.37 0.43
N GLY A 14 7.02 5.57 -0.64
CA GLY A 14 8.29 4.88 -0.86
C GLY A 14 9.31 5.14 0.26
N VAL A 15 9.43 6.40 0.69
CA VAL A 15 10.30 6.78 1.83
C VAL A 15 9.83 6.11 3.12
N TRP A 16 8.52 6.15 3.40
CA TRP A 16 7.96 5.53 4.59
C TRP A 16 8.19 4.01 4.61
N VAL A 17 7.98 3.34 3.47
CA VAL A 17 8.20 1.90 3.30
C VAL A 17 9.66 1.53 3.54
N ALA A 18 10.59 2.30 2.97
CA ALA A 18 12.02 2.05 3.15
C ALA A 18 12.43 2.15 4.63
N ALA A 19 11.97 3.19 5.32
CA ALA A 19 12.20 3.35 6.74
C ALA A 19 11.57 2.22 7.57
N TRP A 20 10.38 1.75 7.17
CA TRP A 20 9.69 0.64 7.83
C TRP A 20 10.48 -0.66 7.69
N PHE A 21 10.91 -1.05 6.49
CA PHE A 21 11.71 -2.26 6.29
C PHE A 21 13.03 -2.21 7.06
N GLN A 22 13.73 -1.07 7.03
CA GLN A 22 14.95 -0.88 7.82
C GLN A 22 14.70 -1.08 9.31
N ARG A 23 13.59 -0.54 9.84
CA ARG A 23 13.22 -0.70 11.25
C ARG A 23 12.88 -2.15 11.58
N MET A 24 12.16 -2.86 10.71
CA MET A 24 11.81 -4.27 10.93
C MET A 24 13.05 -5.16 10.99
N ARG A 25 14.05 -4.92 10.13
CA ARG A 25 15.34 -5.63 10.16
C ARG A 25 16.10 -5.43 11.47
N LEU A 26 16.06 -4.21 12.03
CA LEU A 26 16.72 -3.91 13.31
C LEU A 26 16.03 -4.57 14.50
N LEU A 27 14.71 -4.64 14.48
CA LEU A 27 13.91 -5.21 15.57
C LEU A 27 13.85 -6.74 15.52
N PHE A 28 13.90 -7.31 14.31
CA PHE A 28 13.71 -8.73 14.06
C PHE A 28 14.88 -9.27 13.20
N PRO A 29 15.96 -9.79 13.82
CA PRO A 29 17.17 -10.23 13.13
C PRO A 29 16.96 -11.37 12.11
N HIS A 30 15.85 -12.11 12.24
CA HIS A 30 15.43 -13.18 11.33
C HIS A 30 14.20 -12.80 10.51
N TYR A 31 13.92 -11.50 10.38
CA TYR A 31 12.82 -11.01 9.56
C TYR A 31 12.98 -11.47 8.12
N THR A 32 12.02 -12.27 7.66
CA THR A 32 11.85 -12.58 6.25
C THR A 32 10.97 -11.49 5.65
N THR A 33 11.37 -10.99 4.48
CA THR A 33 10.67 -9.87 3.85
C THR A 33 9.25 -10.28 3.48
N MET A 34 8.27 -9.62 4.10
CA MET A 34 6.86 -9.79 3.75
C MET A 34 6.38 -8.57 2.96
N PRO A 35 5.58 -8.77 1.90
CA PRO A 35 4.93 -7.65 1.20
C PRO A 35 4.09 -6.81 2.18
N VAL A 36 4.29 -5.50 2.17
CA VAL A 36 3.54 -4.56 3.01
C VAL A 36 2.41 -3.97 2.18
N PRO A 37 1.14 -4.13 2.58
CA PRO A 37 0.03 -3.50 1.90
C PRO A 37 0.04 -1.99 2.12
N LEU A 38 -0.26 -1.25 1.07
CA LEU A 38 -0.20 0.21 0.99
C LEU A 38 -1.53 0.71 0.45
N LEU A 39 -2.31 1.41 1.27
CA LEU A 39 -3.63 1.88 0.91
C LEU A 39 -3.60 3.34 0.46
N ILE A 40 -4.21 3.64 -0.68
CA ILE A 40 -4.46 5.00 -1.14
C ILE A 40 -5.97 5.19 -1.31
N ALA A 41 -6.52 6.16 -0.60
CA ALA A 41 -7.90 6.62 -0.75
C ALA A 41 -7.88 7.98 -1.48
N ARG A 42 -8.37 8.02 -2.73
CA ARG A 42 -8.39 9.22 -3.55
C ARG A 42 -9.74 9.39 -4.22
N ALA A 43 -10.37 10.56 -4.04
CA ALA A 43 -11.65 10.91 -4.67
C ALA A 43 -12.74 9.83 -4.50
N GLY A 44 -12.78 9.19 -3.33
CA GLY A 44 -13.74 8.12 -3.03
C GLY A 44 -13.39 6.74 -3.60
N ILE A 45 -12.28 6.61 -4.33
CA ILE A 45 -11.73 5.34 -4.81
C ILE A 45 -10.64 4.87 -3.86
N TRP A 46 -10.65 3.57 -3.56
CA TRP A 46 -9.65 2.92 -2.73
C TRP A 46 -8.83 1.95 -3.58
N THR A 47 -7.51 2.13 -3.55
CA THR A 47 -6.56 1.25 -4.21
C THR A 47 -5.57 0.69 -3.20
N VAL A 48 -5.12 -0.53 -3.44
CA VAL A 48 -4.01 -1.15 -2.71
C VAL A 48 -2.80 -1.29 -3.64
N TYR A 49 -1.65 -1.00 -3.07
CA TYR A 49 -0.34 -1.36 -3.59
C TYR A 49 0.34 -2.33 -2.60
N TYR A 50 1.38 -3.01 -3.05
CA TYR A 50 2.22 -3.83 -2.19
C TYR A 50 3.67 -3.40 -2.33
N ALA A 51 4.27 -3.03 -1.21
CA ALA A 51 5.71 -2.82 -1.13
C ALA A 51 6.41 -4.16 -0.88
N CYS A 52 7.29 -4.54 -1.79
CA CYS A 52 8.03 -5.79 -1.73
C CYS A 52 9.53 -5.48 -1.63
N GLU A 53 10.15 -5.94 -0.54
CA GLU A 53 11.60 -5.89 -0.39
C GLU A 53 12.23 -7.16 -0.99
N HIS A 54 13.19 -6.93 -1.87
CA HIS A 54 13.98 -7.96 -2.55
C HIS A 54 15.47 -7.57 -2.51
N GLU A 55 16.34 -8.44 -3.03
CA GLU A 55 17.81 -8.26 -2.94
C GLU A 55 18.29 -6.92 -3.52
N ASN A 56 17.64 -6.44 -4.59
CA ASN A 56 18.00 -5.21 -5.30
C ASN A 56 17.22 -3.96 -4.85
N GLY A 57 16.46 -4.05 -3.75
CA GLY A 57 15.78 -2.90 -3.15
C GLY A 57 14.29 -3.14 -2.91
N ILE A 58 13.50 -2.08 -3.06
CA ILE A 58 12.07 -2.07 -2.78
C ILE A 58 11.32 -1.81 -4.07
N SER A 59 10.36 -2.66 -4.40
CA SER A 59 9.41 -2.45 -5.49
C SER A 59 8.02 -2.18 -4.94
N ILE A 60 7.24 -1.34 -5.63
CA ILE A 60 5.83 -1.09 -5.30
C ILE A 60 4.99 -1.67 -6.43
N CYS A 61 4.24 -2.73 -6.14
CA CYS A 61 3.37 -3.45 -7.07
C CYS A 61 1.92 -2.92 -6.96
N GLY A 62 1.21 -2.77 -8.09
CA GLY A 62 -0.17 -2.26 -8.14
C GLY A 62 -0.34 -1.17 -9.23
N PRO A 63 -1.41 -0.36 -9.20
CA PRO A 63 -2.53 -0.41 -8.24
C PRO A 63 -3.51 -1.56 -8.51
N VAL A 64 -4.16 -2.03 -7.45
CA VAL A 64 -5.39 -2.83 -7.53
C VAL A 64 -6.53 -2.03 -6.88
N MET A 65 -7.61 -1.77 -7.61
CA MET A 65 -8.81 -1.13 -7.05
C MET A 65 -9.54 -2.13 -6.15
N ILE A 66 -9.78 -1.76 -4.90
CA ILE A 66 -10.43 -2.62 -3.89
C ILE A 66 -11.86 -2.15 -3.57
N GLY A 67 -12.24 -0.96 -4.02
CA GLY A 67 -13.61 -0.48 -3.93
C GLY A 67 -13.73 1.03 -4.07
N ASP A 68 -14.96 1.49 -3.90
CA ASP A 68 -15.33 2.90 -3.89
C ASP A 68 -16.47 3.15 -2.89
N ILE A 69 -16.81 4.42 -2.70
CA ILE A 69 -17.89 4.85 -1.79
C ILE A 69 -19.20 5.20 -2.51
N LEU A 70 -19.31 4.92 -3.80
CA LEU A 70 -20.45 5.33 -4.64
C LEU A 70 -21.65 4.40 -4.46
N THR A 71 -21.41 3.13 -4.14
CA THR A 71 -22.48 2.14 -3.94
C THR A 71 -22.27 1.32 -2.68
N LEU A 72 -23.38 0.84 -2.10
CA LEU A 72 -23.33 -0.06 -0.94
C LEU A 72 -22.56 -1.35 -1.26
N ALA A 73 -22.71 -1.88 -2.47
CA ALA A 73 -21.97 -3.05 -2.93
C ALA A 73 -20.46 -2.78 -2.99
N SER A 74 -20.04 -1.62 -3.52
CA SER A 74 -18.64 -1.19 -3.55
C SER A 74 -18.05 -1.05 -2.14
N ILE A 75 -18.83 -0.55 -1.18
CA ILE A 75 -18.41 -0.45 0.24
C ILE A 75 -18.24 -1.83 0.88
N TYR A 76 -19.13 -2.79 0.60
CA TYR A 76 -18.95 -4.16 1.09
C TYR A 76 -17.76 -4.87 0.45
N ASN A 77 -17.48 -4.61 -0.83
CA ASN A 77 -16.26 -5.10 -1.48
C ASN A 77 -15.01 -4.51 -0.82
N LEU A 78 -15.00 -3.21 -0.57
CA LEU A 78 -13.93 -2.53 0.16
C LEU A 78 -13.70 -3.18 1.53
N LEU A 79 -14.77 -3.40 2.30
CA LEU A 79 -14.68 -4.06 3.61
C LEU A 79 -14.14 -5.49 3.49
N ALA A 80 -14.59 -6.26 2.50
CA ALA A 80 -14.12 -7.63 2.27
C ALA A 80 -12.64 -7.65 1.88
N SER A 81 -12.19 -6.74 1.02
CA SER A 81 -10.79 -6.60 0.65
C SER A 81 -9.92 -6.20 1.85
N LEU A 82 -10.34 -5.23 2.66
CA LEU A 82 -9.60 -4.85 3.86
C LEU A 82 -9.43 -6.03 4.83
N LYS A 83 -10.49 -6.80 5.07
CA LYS A 83 -10.43 -8.02 5.89
C LYS A 83 -9.50 -9.10 5.33
N ALA A 84 -9.35 -9.18 4.00
CA ALA A 84 -8.51 -10.18 3.36
C ALA A 84 -7.02 -9.80 3.42
N ILE A 85 -6.70 -8.52 3.51
CA ILE A 85 -5.34 -7.99 3.46
C ILE A 85 -4.69 -7.94 4.85
N GLY A 86 -5.49 -7.81 5.92
CA GLY A 86 -5.01 -7.91 7.31
C GLY A 86 -5.85 -7.14 8.29
#